data_AF-A0A084T2C0-F1
#
_entry.id   AF-A0A084T2C0-F1
#
_cell.length_a   1.000
_cell.length_b   1.000
_cell.length_c   1.000
_cell.angle_alpha   90.00
_cell.angle_beta   90.00
_cell.angle_gamma   90.00
#
_symmetry.space_group_name_H-M   'P 1'
#
loop_
_entity.id
_entity.type
_entity.pdbx_description
1 polymer ?
#
loop_
_entity_poly.entity_id
_entity_poly.type
_entity_poly.pdbx_seq_one_letter_code
_entity_poly.pdbx_strand_id
1 'polypeptide(L)'
;MKVTKISGWVLGVVVLMMLFTCSGQVWLMQVPWLLVVGWVDFLLGVVPGVTWRWDAIAETVAVVAVLGVGSHLFLRRLWRQLRPEDTRAWPVRWSVSLVALLVLLFSATMATVGIGHHVGWLASGRAPLTESSWRFNPRHMEWDNEGLCQDAMDLSRSGVPDARIAQVLLRGDGVTRMKAERLHVVPWRGAGGEAGFLVFPRDPISRERAGGVHCGGGVEQESFQAAELPKLLAGPRVAADTAP
;
A
#
# COMPACT_ATOMS: atom_id res chain seq x y z
N MET A 1 20.48 -25.82 -39.40
CA MET A 1 20.60 -24.35 -39.24
C MET A 1 19.59 -23.68 -38.27
N LYS A 2 18.58 -24.38 -37.71
CA LYS A 2 17.64 -23.76 -36.74
C LYS A 2 18.11 -23.84 -35.27
N VAL A 3 18.79 -24.92 -34.89
CA VAL A 3 19.20 -25.18 -33.49
C VAL A 3 20.25 -24.17 -32.99
N THR A 4 21.23 -23.81 -33.83
CA THR A 4 22.29 -22.85 -33.47
C THR A 4 21.81 -21.40 -33.31
N LYS A 5 20.70 -21.03 -33.99
CA LYS A 5 20.08 -19.71 -33.82
C LYS A 5 19.30 -19.61 -32.51
N ILE A 6 18.61 -20.69 -32.12
CA ILE A 6 17.84 -20.76 -30.86
C ILE A 6 18.80 -20.70 -29.67
N SER A 7 19.91 -21.47 -29.72
CA SER A 7 20.90 -21.45 -28.64
C SER A 7 21.56 -20.07 -28.46
N GLY A 8 21.84 -19.36 -29.56
CA GLY A 8 22.37 -17.99 -29.51
C GLY A 8 21.39 -17.00 -28.85
N TRP A 9 20.10 -17.08 -29.18
CA TRP A 9 19.07 -16.25 -28.54
C TRP A 9 18.91 -16.53 -27.05
N VAL A 10 18.87 -17.81 -26.67
CA VAL A 10 18.76 -18.20 -25.26
C VAL A 10 19.97 -17.69 -24.47
N LEU A 11 21.19 -17.86 -25.01
CA LEU A 11 22.41 -17.35 -24.37
C LEU A 11 22.37 -15.82 -24.24
N GLY A 12 21.94 -15.11 -25.29
CA GLY A 12 21.79 -13.66 -25.25
C GLY A 12 20.80 -13.19 -24.18
N VAL A 13 19.64 -13.83 -24.06
CA VAL A 13 18.64 -13.51 -23.02
C VAL A 13 19.20 -13.79 -21.63
N VAL A 14 19.86 -14.93 -21.42
CA VAL A 14 20.46 -15.28 -20.11
C VAL A 14 21.54 -14.28 -19.70
N VAL A 15 22.44 -13.90 -20.62
CA VAL A 15 23.48 -12.89 -20.35
C VAL A 15 22.84 -11.54 -20.02
N LEU A 16 21.80 -11.14 -20.77
CA LEU A 16 21.08 -9.90 -20.51
C LEU A 16 20.40 -9.91 -19.13
N MET A 17 19.74 -11.01 -18.75
CA MET A 17 19.14 -11.17 -17.42
C MET A 17 20.20 -11.11 -16.31
N MET A 18 21.37 -11.72 -16.53
CA MET A 18 22.49 -11.66 -15.59
C MET A 18 22.99 -10.23 -15.39
N LEU A 19 23.16 -9.47 -16.48
CA LEU A 19 23.56 -8.05 -16.42
C LEU A 19 22.56 -7.18 -15.64
N PHE A 20 21.25 -7.38 -15.87
CA PHE A 20 20.21 -6.68 -15.10
C PHE A 20 20.24 -7.03 -13.61
N THR A 21 20.50 -8.30 -13.29
CA THR A 21 20.62 -8.75 -11.90
C THR A 21 21.85 -8.13 -11.21
N CYS A 22 23.01 -8.17 -11.88
CA CYS A 22 24.26 -7.58 -11.36
C CYS A 22 24.19 -6.05 -11.18
N SER A 23 23.38 -5.35 -11.98
CA SER A 23 23.17 -3.90 -11.84
C SER A 23 22.09 -3.52 -10.82
N GLY A 24 21.46 -4.49 -10.16
CA GLY A 24 20.38 -4.26 -9.20
C GLY A 24 19.03 -3.94 -9.81
N GLN A 25 18.90 -4.05 -11.12
CA GLN A 25 17.67 -3.81 -11.86
C GLN A 25 16.77 -5.05 -11.86
N VAL A 26 16.73 -5.78 -10.74
CA VAL A 26 15.95 -7.03 -10.59
C VAL A 26 14.45 -6.78 -10.82
N TRP A 27 13.98 -5.56 -10.54
CA TRP A 27 12.60 -5.14 -10.76
C TRP A 27 12.13 -5.33 -12.22
N LEU A 28 13.02 -5.21 -13.22
CA LEU A 28 12.67 -5.43 -14.64
C LEU A 28 12.24 -6.86 -14.92
N MET A 29 12.75 -7.84 -14.17
CA MET A 29 12.36 -9.24 -14.29
C MET A 29 11.20 -9.57 -13.36
N GLN A 30 11.17 -8.93 -12.19
CA GLN A 30 10.11 -9.14 -11.20
C GLN A 30 8.76 -8.61 -11.70
N VAL A 31 8.71 -7.47 -12.39
CA VAL A 31 7.44 -6.87 -12.86
C VAL A 31 6.68 -7.78 -13.84
N PRO A 32 7.28 -8.28 -14.94
CA PRO A 32 6.61 -9.23 -15.82
C PRO A 32 6.19 -10.50 -15.09
N TRP A 33 7.04 -11.00 -14.18
CA TRP A 33 6.72 -12.19 -13.38
C TRP A 33 5.51 -11.95 -12.47
N LEU A 34 5.48 -10.83 -11.74
CA LEU A 34 4.35 -10.44 -10.89
C LEU A 34 3.08 -10.15 -11.70
N LEU A 35 3.19 -9.64 -12.93
CA LEU A 35 2.05 -9.47 -13.82
C LEU A 35 1.46 -10.82 -14.26
N VAL A 36 2.31 -11.82 -14.52
CA VAL A 36 1.87 -13.15 -14.98
C VAL A 36 1.41 -14.04 -13.83
N VAL A 37 2.07 -14.00 -12.69
CA VAL A 37 1.88 -14.95 -11.57
C VAL A 37 1.37 -14.26 -10.30
N GLY A 38 1.71 -12.98 -10.08
CA GLY A 38 1.41 -12.27 -8.84
C GLY A 38 -0.08 -12.08 -8.56
N TRP A 39 -0.94 -12.18 -9.58
CA TRP A 39 -2.40 -12.18 -9.36
C TRP A 39 -2.88 -13.43 -8.59
N VAL A 40 -2.19 -14.56 -8.69
CA VAL A 40 -2.53 -15.79 -7.94
C VAL A 40 -2.26 -15.58 -6.44
N ASP A 41 -1.06 -15.13 -6.10
CA ASP A 41 -0.69 -14.83 -4.71
C ASP A 41 -1.60 -13.76 -4.11
N PHE A 42 -1.92 -12.72 -4.90
CA PHE A 42 -2.88 -11.70 -4.52
C PHE A 42 -4.26 -12.30 -4.23
N LEU A 43 -4.80 -13.13 -5.11
CA LEU A 43 -6.09 -13.79 -4.88
C LEU A 43 -6.04 -14.70 -3.65
N LEU A 44 -4.97 -15.47 -3.45
CA LEU A 44 -4.84 -16.33 -2.26
C LEU A 44 -4.81 -15.54 -0.95
N GLY A 45 -4.24 -14.33 -0.95
CA GLY A 45 -4.25 -13.44 0.20
C GLY A 45 -5.58 -12.72 0.41
N VAL A 46 -6.25 -12.33 -0.67
CA VAL A 46 -7.47 -11.50 -0.61
C VAL A 46 -8.74 -12.33 -0.45
N VAL A 47 -8.88 -13.44 -1.20
CA VAL A 47 -10.09 -14.27 -1.22
C VAL A 47 -10.53 -14.73 0.18
N PRO A 48 -9.63 -15.17 1.09
CA PRO A 48 -10.03 -15.54 2.45
C PRO A 48 -10.59 -14.38 3.28
N GLY A 49 -10.22 -13.14 2.96
CA GLY A 49 -10.73 -11.93 3.62
C GLY A 49 -12.03 -11.39 3.01
N VAL A 50 -12.50 -11.97 1.89
CA VAL A 50 -13.73 -11.52 1.24
C VAL A 50 -14.93 -11.95 2.08
N THR A 51 -15.61 -10.97 2.66
CA THR A 51 -16.89 -11.18 3.35
C THR A 51 -18.04 -11.15 2.36
N TRP A 52 -18.89 -12.18 2.37
CA TRP A 52 -20.07 -12.25 1.51
C TRP A 52 -21.16 -11.31 2.01
N ARG A 53 -21.50 -10.32 1.19
CA ARG A 53 -22.59 -9.39 1.43
C ARG A 53 -23.82 -9.80 0.61
N TRP A 54 -24.63 -10.68 1.18
CA TRP A 54 -25.80 -11.26 0.51
C TRP A 54 -26.81 -10.22 0.04
N ASP A 55 -26.94 -9.09 0.76
CA ASP A 55 -27.72 -7.92 0.38
C ASP A 55 -27.27 -7.35 -0.98
N ALA A 56 -25.98 -7.08 -1.13
CA ALA A 56 -25.42 -6.54 -2.36
C ALA A 56 -25.49 -7.54 -3.53
N ILE A 57 -25.32 -8.84 -3.23
CA ILE A 57 -25.43 -9.90 -4.23
C ILE A 57 -26.88 -9.99 -4.74
N ALA A 58 -27.87 -9.98 -3.84
CA ALA A 58 -29.27 -10.03 -4.20
C ALA A 58 -29.69 -8.82 -5.05
N GLU A 59 -29.25 -7.61 -4.67
CA GLU A 59 -29.48 -6.40 -5.45
C GLU A 59 -28.85 -6.48 -6.85
N THR A 60 -27.61 -6.95 -6.95
CA THR A 60 -26.93 -7.13 -8.24
C THR A 60 -27.67 -8.13 -9.12
N VAL A 61 -28.09 -9.27 -8.57
CA VAL A 61 -28.87 -10.27 -9.29
C VAL A 61 -30.22 -9.70 -9.76
N ALA A 62 -30.91 -8.94 -8.90
CA ALA A 62 -32.16 -8.30 -9.26
C ALA A 62 -31.99 -7.30 -10.42
N VAL A 63 -30.97 -6.43 -10.36
CA VAL A 63 -30.68 -5.46 -11.42
C VAL A 63 -30.32 -6.17 -12.73
N VAL A 64 -29.46 -7.19 -12.70
CA VAL A 64 -29.08 -7.97 -13.89
C VAL A 64 -30.30 -8.70 -14.48
N ALA A 65 -31.19 -9.25 -13.65
CA ALA A 65 -32.42 -9.90 -14.09
C ALA A 65 -33.36 -8.90 -14.76
N VAL A 66 -33.61 -7.74 -14.15
CA VAL A 66 -34.44 -6.67 -14.72
C VAL A 66 -33.86 -6.19 -16.05
N LEU A 67 -32.55 -5.94 -16.12
CA LEU A 67 -31.87 -5.53 -17.35
C LEU A 67 -31.94 -6.62 -18.43
N GLY A 68 -31.76 -7.89 -18.05
CA GLY A 68 -31.81 -9.01 -18.99
C GLY A 68 -33.19 -9.27 -19.57
N VAL A 69 -34.22 -9.30 -18.72
CA VAL A 69 -35.61 -9.46 -19.15
C VAL A 69 -36.07 -8.24 -19.96
N GLY A 70 -35.81 -7.03 -19.46
CA GLY A 70 -36.18 -5.79 -20.13
C GLY A 70 -35.53 -5.66 -21.50
N SER A 71 -34.21 -5.87 -21.60
CA SER A 71 -33.50 -5.82 -22.88
C SER A 71 -33.97 -6.91 -23.85
N HIS A 72 -34.26 -8.13 -23.36
CA HIS A 72 -34.78 -9.20 -24.21
C HIS A 72 -36.15 -8.84 -24.80
N LEU A 73 -37.09 -8.40 -23.97
CA LEU A 73 -38.44 -8.02 -24.43
C LEU A 73 -38.38 -6.82 -25.39
N PHE A 74 -37.56 -5.83 -25.09
CA PHE A 74 -37.36 -4.66 -25.94
C PHE A 74 -36.76 -5.04 -27.29
N LEU A 75 -35.65 -5.78 -27.30
CA LEU A 75 -34.97 -6.21 -28.53
C LEU A 75 -35.82 -7.16 -29.37
N ARG A 76 -36.57 -8.07 -28.73
CA ARG A 76 -37.53 -8.93 -29.42
C ARG A 76 -38.62 -8.12 -30.11
N ARG A 77 -39.15 -7.08 -29.45
CA ARG A 77 -40.17 -6.19 -30.04
C ARG A 77 -39.58 -5.39 -31.20
N LEU A 78 -38.40 -4.82 -31.01
CA LEU A 78 -37.68 -4.05 -32.03
C LEU A 78 -37.33 -4.90 -33.25
N TRP A 79 -36.85 -6.14 -33.04
CA TRP A 79 -36.53 -7.07 -34.12
C TRP A 79 -37.74 -7.37 -35.01
N ARG A 80 -38.89 -7.64 -34.40
CA ARG A 80 -40.14 -7.88 -35.14
C ARG A 80 -40.59 -6.67 -35.95
N GLN A 81 -40.34 -5.45 -35.46
CA GLN A 81 -40.66 -4.22 -36.20
C GLN A 81 -39.70 -3.97 -37.36
N LEU A 82 -38.40 -4.26 -37.17
CA LEU A 82 -37.38 -4.08 -38.21
C LEU A 82 -37.41 -5.16 -39.30
N ARG A 83 -37.95 -6.35 -38.98
CA ARG A 83 -38.03 -7.50 -39.90
C ARG A 83 -39.41 -8.14 -39.89
N PRO A 84 -40.43 -7.48 -40.45
CA PRO A 84 -41.80 -8.02 -40.47
C PRO A 84 -41.94 -9.31 -41.28
N GLU A 85 -41.12 -9.48 -42.33
CA GLU A 85 -41.12 -10.66 -43.21
C GLU A 85 -40.35 -11.87 -42.63
N ASP A 86 -39.52 -11.68 -41.60
CA ASP A 86 -38.71 -12.75 -41.01
C ASP A 86 -39.49 -13.42 -39.87
N THR A 87 -39.82 -14.71 -40.03
CA THR A 87 -40.57 -15.48 -39.03
C THR A 87 -39.70 -15.88 -37.83
N ARG A 88 -38.39 -15.66 -37.89
CA ARG A 88 -37.45 -16.03 -36.81
C ARG A 88 -37.62 -15.11 -35.60
N ALA A 89 -37.95 -15.72 -34.46
CA ALA A 89 -37.97 -15.03 -33.17
C ALA A 89 -36.55 -14.66 -32.71
N TRP A 90 -36.43 -13.53 -32.00
CA TRP A 90 -35.18 -13.12 -31.38
C TRP A 90 -34.69 -14.17 -30.37
N PRO A 91 -33.53 -14.81 -30.58
CA PRO A 91 -33.09 -15.92 -29.75
C PRO A 91 -32.56 -15.43 -28.40
N VAL A 92 -32.96 -16.08 -27.30
CA VAL A 92 -32.58 -15.71 -25.92
C VAL A 92 -31.06 -15.64 -25.73
N ARG A 93 -30.31 -16.54 -26.38
CA ARG A 93 -28.83 -16.55 -26.33
C ARG A 93 -28.19 -15.22 -26.73
N TRP A 94 -28.81 -14.43 -27.61
CA TRP A 94 -28.28 -13.14 -28.02
C TRP A 94 -28.44 -12.09 -26.92
N SER A 95 -29.58 -12.10 -26.22
CA SER A 95 -29.80 -11.24 -25.05
C SER A 95 -28.86 -11.61 -23.91
N VAL A 96 -28.68 -12.90 -23.62
CA VAL A 96 -27.73 -13.37 -22.60
C VAL A 96 -26.30 -12.94 -22.96
N SER A 97 -25.89 -13.10 -24.23
CA SER A 97 -24.58 -12.65 -24.70
C SER A 97 -24.39 -11.14 -24.55
N LEU A 98 -25.43 -10.34 -24.82
CA LEU A 98 -25.37 -8.89 -24.67
C LEU A 98 -25.24 -8.48 -23.20
N VAL A 99 -26.03 -9.07 -22.31
CA VAL A 99 -25.97 -8.81 -20.86
C VAL A 99 -24.61 -9.23 -20.30
N ALA A 100 -24.11 -10.41 -20.68
CA ALA A 100 -22.79 -10.88 -20.26
C ALA A 100 -21.69 -9.91 -20.72
N LEU A 101 -21.76 -9.43 -21.97
CA LEU A 101 -20.81 -8.43 -22.49
C LEU A 101 -20.87 -7.13 -21.66
N LEU A 102 -22.05 -6.64 -21.30
CA LEU A 102 -22.22 -5.45 -20.46
C LEU A 102 -21.63 -5.64 -19.06
N VAL A 103 -21.87 -6.80 -18.42
CA VAL A 103 -21.30 -7.11 -17.11
C VAL A 103 -19.78 -7.18 -17.16
N LEU A 104 -19.22 -7.80 -18.21
CA LEU A 104 -17.78 -7.85 -18.43
C LEU A 104 -17.19 -6.46 -18.66
N LEU A 105 -17.85 -5.63 -19.48
CA LEU A 105 -17.42 -4.25 -19.73
C LEU A 105 -17.44 -3.42 -18.45
N PHE A 106 -18.52 -3.52 -17.67
CA PHE A 106 -18.63 -2.86 -16.38
C PHE A 106 -17.50 -3.28 -15.42
N SER A 107 -17.26 -4.58 -15.32
CA SER A 107 -16.19 -5.14 -14.49
C SER A 107 -14.81 -4.64 -14.93
N ALA A 108 -14.55 -4.62 -16.25
CA ALA A 108 -13.31 -4.11 -16.82
C ALA A 108 -13.10 -2.61 -16.55
N THR A 109 -14.17 -1.80 -16.66
CA THR A 109 -14.12 -0.38 -16.33
C THR A 109 -13.83 -0.16 -14.85
N MET A 110 -14.52 -0.88 -13.95
CA MET A 110 -14.28 -0.78 -12.50
C MET A 110 -12.86 -1.19 -12.13
N ALA A 111 -12.33 -2.27 -12.74
CA ALA A 111 -10.94 -2.67 -12.56
C ALA A 111 -9.96 -1.58 -13.02
N THR A 112 -10.22 -0.95 -14.16
CA THR A 112 -9.37 0.14 -14.69
C THR A 112 -9.39 1.37 -13.78
N VAL A 113 -10.56 1.74 -13.25
CA VAL A 113 -10.67 2.85 -12.27
C VAL A 113 -9.88 2.52 -11.00
N GLY A 114 -9.98 1.28 -10.49
CA GLY A 114 -9.19 0.83 -9.34
C GLY A 114 -7.68 0.93 -9.60
N ILE A 115 -7.22 0.46 -10.76
CA ILE A 115 -5.81 0.58 -11.18
C ILE A 115 -5.40 2.06 -11.22
N GLY A 116 -6.18 2.91 -11.87
CA GLY A 116 -5.90 4.34 -11.98
C GLY A 116 -5.79 5.03 -10.61
N HIS A 117 -6.67 4.68 -9.68
CA HIS A 117 -6.63 5.20 -8.31
C HIS A 117 -5.35 4.77 -7.58
N HIS A 118 -4.99 3.49 -7.62
CA HIS A 118 -3.78 2.98 -6.97
C HIS A 118 -2.50 3.55 -7.61
N VAL A 119 -2.45 3.65 -8.94
CA VAL A 119 -1.34 4.28 -9.65
C VAL A 119 -1.24 5.76 -9.31
N GLY A 120 -2.36 6.47 -9.26
CA GLY A 120 -2.41 7.87 -8.85
C GLY A 120 -1.89 8.08 -7.43
N TRP A 121 -2.31 7.23 -6.49
CA TRP A 121 -1.81 7.26 -5.12
C TRP A 121 -0.29 7.04 -5.06
N LEU A 122 0.21 6.00 -5.74
CA LEU A 122 1.65 5.72 -5.81
C LEU A 122 2.45 6.86 -6.45
N ALA A 123 1.96 7.44 -7.55
CA ALA A 123 2.62 8.54 -8.24
C ALA A 123 2.62 9.85 -7.44
N SER A 124 1.59 10.08 -6.62
CA SER A 124 1.50 11.24 -5.73
C SER A 124 2.27 11.07 -4.42
N GLY A 125 2.68 9.83 -4.09
CA GLY A 125 3.45 9.53 -2.90
C GLY A 125 4.86 10.13 -2.95
N ARG A 126 5.34 10.64 -1.81
CA ARG A 126 6.75 11.07 -1.66
C ARG A 126 7.72 9.91 -1.48
N ALA A 127 7.20 8.69 -1.32
CA ALA A 127 8.00 7.50 -1.17
C ALA A 127 8.68 7.16 -2.51
N PRO A 128 9.95 6.72 -2.51
CA PRO A 128 10.61 6.27 -3.72
C PRO A 128 9.87 5.06 -4.31
N LEU A 129 9.56 5.09 -5.61
CA LEU A 129 8.88 3.99 -6.32
C LEU A 129 9.70 2.70 -6.36
N THR A 130 11.03 2.84 -6.30
CA THR A 130 11.98 1.74 -6.28
C THR A 130 13.00 1.99 -5.20
N GLU A 131 13.11 1.06 -4.26
CA GLU A 131 14.28 0.99 -3.37
C GLU A 131 15.29 0.04 -4.00
N SER A 132 16.58 0.41 -3.97
CA SER A 132 17.60 -0.50 -4.50
C SER A 132 17.73 -1.70 -3.56
N SER A 133 17.66 -2.91 -4.11
CA SER A 133 17.89 -4.15 -3.36
C SER A 133 19.29 -4.20 -2.74
N TRP A 134 20.25 -3.46 -3.30
CA TRP A 134 21.61 -3.29 -2.77
C TRP A 134 21.69 -2.44 -1.50
N ARG A 135 20.69 -1.61 -1.19
CA ARG A 135 20.67 -0.80 0.05
C ARG A 135 20.07 -1.53 1.24
N PHE A 136 19.64 -2.79 1.09
CA PHE A 136 19.03 -3.54 2.17
C PHE A 136 20.08 -4.32 2.99
N ASN A 137 20.94 -3.59 3.70
CA ASN A 137 21.49 -4.12 4.95
C ASN A 137 20.70 -3.49 6.11
N PRO A 138 19.58 -4.10 6.54
CA PRO A 138 18.79 -3.60 7.67
C PRO A 138 19.58 -3.64 8.99
N ARG A 139 20.80 -4.20 8.99
CA ARG A 139 21.72 -4.18 10.12
C ARG A 139 22.70 -3.00 10.13
N HIS A 140 22.69 -2.10 9.15
CA HIS A 140 23.63 -0.95 9.11
C HIS A 140 22.94 0.43 9.01
N MET A 141 21.64 0.49 8.67
CA MET A 141 20.81 1.50 9.30
C MET A 141 20.40 0.90 10.64
N GLU A 142 21.36 0.86 11.57
CA GLU A 142 21.01 0.95 12.98
C GLU A 142 20.10 2.17 13.04
N TRP A 143 18.81 1.91 13.28
CA TRP A 143 17.82 2.97 13.39
C TRP A 143 18.34 3.80 14.53
N ASP A 144 18.98 4.92 14.20
CA ASP A 144 19.56 5.85 15.16
C ASP A 144 18.40 6.61 15.82
N ASN A 145 17.50 5.83 16.39
CA ASN A 145 16.43 6.19 17.27
C ASN A 145 17.06 6.98 18.41
N GLU A 146 18.24 6.55 18.87
CA GLU A 146 19.07 7.18 19.88
C GLU A 146 19.39 8.63 19.50
N GLY A 147 20.03 8.85 18.35
CA GLY A 147 20.37 10.18 17.86
C GLY A 147 19.16 11.07 17.65
N LEU A 148 18.06 10.56 17.06
CA LEU A 148 16.86 11.37 16.89
C LEU A 148 16.16 11.68 18.24
N CYS A 149 16.29 10.79 19.22
CA CYS A 149 15.79 11.03 20.58
C CYS A 149 16.63 12.11 21.29
N GLN A 150 17.95 12.07 21.13
CA GLN A 150 18.86 13.11 21.63
C GLN A 150 18.57 14.46 20.97
N ASP A 151 18.40 14.50 19.64
CA ASP A 151 18.02 15.71 18.90
C ASP A 151 16.69 16.30 19.43
N ALA A 152 15.70 15.45 19.72
CA ALA A 152 14.42 15.87 20.30
C ALA A 152 14.59 16.44 21.72
N MET A 153 15.40 15.80 22.56
CA MET A 153 15.71 16.28 23.91
C MET A 153 16.44 17.62 23.88
N ASP A 154 17.39 17.80 22.97
CA ASP A 154 18.14 19.05 22.83
C ASP A 154 17.24 20.19 22.34
N LEU A 155 16.31 19.91 21.41
CA LEU A 155 15.27 20.87 21.02
C LEU A 155 14.36 21.25 22.20
N SER A 156 13.92 20.29 23.00
CA SER A 156 13.10 20.58 24.19
C SER A 156 13.86 21.44 25.21
N ARG A 157 15.13 21.12 25.49
CA ARG A 157 16.02 21.91 26.36
C ARG A 157 16.27 23.32 25.84
N SER A 158 16.27 23.51 24.52
CA SER A 158 16.39 24.83 23.89
C SER A 158 15.10 25.68 23.98
N GLY A 159 14.03 25.14 24.57
CA GLY A 159 12.75 25.84 24.77
C GLY A 159 11.77 25.67 23.61
N VAL A 160 12.01 24.76 22.67
CA VAL A 160 11.00 24.42 21.65
C VAL A 160 9.86 23.68 22.33
N PRO A 161 8.59 24.13 22.18
CA PRO A 161 7.46 23.42 22.77
C PRO A 161 7.40 21.98 22.27
N ASP A 162 7.19 21.02 23.17
CA ASP A 162 7.21 19.58 22.88
C ASP A 162 6.28 19.20 21.69
N ALA A 163 5.12 19.85 21.59
CA ALA A 163 4.16 19.67 20.49
C ALA A 163 4.70 20.08 19.10
N ARG A 164 5.73 20.92 19.03
CA ARG A 164 6.35 21.41 17.79
C ARG A 164 7.64 20.67 17.41
N ILE A 165 8.23 19.89 18.31
CA ILE A 165 9.53 19.26 18.08
C ILE A 165 9.51 18.35 16.84
N ALA A 166 8.47 17.52 16.69
CA ALA A 166 8.34 16.67 15.50
C ALA A 166 8.30 17.49 14.19
N GLN A 167 7.67 18.67 14.21
CA GLN A 167 7.62 19.55 13.04
C GLN A 167 8.97 20.23 12.77
N VAL A 168 9.72 20.59 13.83
CA VAL A 168 11.06 21.17 13.70
C VAL A 168 12.04 20.14 13.14
N LEU A 169 12.01 18.89 13.63
CA LEU A 169 12.83 17.79 13.10
C LEU A 169 12.55 17.52 11.62
N LEU A 170 11.28 17.58 11.20
CA LEU A 170 10.89 17.46 9.79
C LEU A 170 11.33 18.65 8.90
N ARG A 171 11.66 19.79 9.51
CA ARG A 171 12.18 20.98 8.82
C ARG A 171 13.70 21.14 8.95
N GLY A 172 14.37 20.22 9.65
CA GLY A 172 15.81 20.24 9.89
C GLY A 172 16.63 19.99 8.61
N ASP A 173 17.92 19.72 8.80
CA ASP A 173 18.81 19.34 7.71
C ASP A 173 18.35 18.03 7.04
N GLY A 174 18.94 17.72 5.87
CA GLY A 174 18.53 16.56 5.08
C GLY A 174 18.64 15.21 5.80
N VAL A 175 19.58 15.06 6.74
CA VAL A 175 19.78 13.82 7.50
C VAL A 175 18.73 13.71 8.60
N THR A 176 18.56 14.77 9.41
CA THR A 176 17.56 14.82 10.48
C THR A 176 16.14 14.66 9.94
N ARG A 177 15.81 15.36 8.84
CA ARG A 177 14.53 15.23 8.16
C ARG A 177 14.26 13.81 7.69
N MET A 178 15.25 13.17 7.07
CA MET A 178 15.14 11.79 6.58
C MET A 178 14.89 10.79 7.73
N LYS A 179 15.51 10.99 8.91
CA LYS A 179 15.22 10.20 10.11
C LYS A 179 13.80 10.46 10.63
N ALA A 180 13.40 11.73 10.75
CA ALA A 180 12.08 12.14 11.26
C ALA A 180 10.90 11.74 10.34
N GLU A 181 11.14 11.59 9.04
CA GLU A 181 10.17 11.05 8.08
C GLU A 181 9.91 9.56 8.29
N ARG A 182 10.88 8.81 8.86
CA ARG A 182 10.79 7.35 9.09
C ARG A 182 10.44 6.97 10.51
N LEU A 183 10.67 7.88 11.46
CA LEU A 183 10.42 7.68 12.89
C LEU A 183 9.28 8.57 13.37
N HIS A 184 8.47 8.05 14.30
CA HIS A 184 7.60 8.85 15.15
C HIS A 184 8.42 9.38 16.32
N VAL A 185 8.27 10.66 16.62
CA VAL A 185 8.77 11.28 17.84
C VAL A 185 7.55 11.78 18.61
N VAL A 186 7.25 11.14 19.73
CA VAL A 186 6.05 11.42 20.53
C VAL A 186 6.50 11.92 21.91
N PRO A 187 6.08 13.11 22.33
CA PRO A 187 6.37 13.58 23.68
C PRO A 187 5.70 12.67 24.71
N TRP A 188 6.43 12.37 25.78
CA TRP A 188 6.02 11.48 26.84
C TRP A 188 6.41 12.07 28.19
N ARG A 189 5.65 11.78 29.25
CA ARG A 189 6.02 12.15 30.61
C ARG A 189 6.04 10.92 31.50
N GLY A 190 7.11 10.80 32.28
CA GLY A 190 7.23 9.76 33.28
C GLY A 190 6.24 9.97 34.43
N ALA A 191 6.09 8.95 35.27
CA ALA A 191 5.24 9.02 36.47
C ALA A 191 5.65 10.18 37.42
N GLY A 192 6.93 10.56 37.42
CA GLY A 192 7.46 11.71 38.18
C GLY A 192 7.20 13.08 37.52
N GLY A 193 6.50 13.14 36.38
CA GLY A 193 6.24 14.38 35.65
C GLY A 193 7.40 14.87 34.78
N GLU A 194 8.53 14.17 34.80
CA GLU A 194 9.69 14.48 33.97
C GLU A 194 9.39 14.27 32.48
N ALA A 195 9.83 15.23 31.64
CA ALA A 195 9.62 15.20 30.21
C ALA A 195 10.59 14.24 29.50
N GLY A 196 10.10 13.60 28.45
CA GLY A 196 10.85 12.70 27.58
C GLY A 196 10.18 12.50 26.22
N PHE A 197 10.75 11.63 25.40
CA PHE A 197 10.27 11.31 24.08
C PHE A 197 10.30 9.81 23.83
N LEU A 198 9.28 9.32 23.12
CA LEU A 198 9.27 7.99 22.53
C LEU A 198 9.60 8.13 21.05
N VAL A 199 10.64 7.42 20.62
CA VAL A 199 11.08 7.38 19.23
C VAL A 199 10.99 5.96 18.69
N PHE A 200 10.18 5.75 17.65
CA PHE A 200 9.94 4.42 17.08
C PHE A 200 9.58 4.48 15.59
N PRO A 201 9.80 3.41 14.79
CA PRO A 201 9.49 3.40 13.37
C PRO A 201 8.01 3.66 13.06
N ARG A 202 7.76 4.40 11.96
CA ARG A 202 6.41 4.60 11.41
C ARG A 202 5.88 3.36 10.71
N ASP A 203 6.76 2.62 10.05
CA ASP A 203 6.43 1.35 9.39
C ASP A 203 6.15 0.26 10.46
N PRO A 204 4.96 -0.38 10.46
CA PRO A 204 4.59 -1.33 11.49
C PRO A 204 5.50 -2.57 11.52
N ILE A 205 6.00 -3.03 10.39
CA ILE A 205 6.89 -4.21 10.31
C ILE A 205 8.25 -3.87 10.93
N SER A 206 8.80 -2.71 10.59
CA SER A 206 10.04 -2.20 11.17
C SER A 206 9.90 -1.98 12.68
N ARG A 207 8.77 -1.43 13.11
CA ARG A 207 8.44 -1.23 14.53
C ARG A 207 8.37 -2.55 15.29
N GLU A 208 7.72 -3.57 14.73
CA GLU A 208 7.63 -4.90 15.35
C GLU A 208 8.99 -5.56 15.54
N ARG A 209 9.91 -5.39 14.58
CA ARG A 209 11.25 -5.98 14.61
C ARG A 209 12.25 -5.20 15.47
N ALA A 210 12.22 -3.87 15.41
CA ALA A 210 13.22 -3.01 16.02
C ALA A 210 12.78 -2.42 17.37
N GLY A 211 11.48 -2.43 17.68
CA GLY A 211 10.95 -1.77 18.87
C GLY A 211 11.04 -0.24 18.76
N GLY A 212 11.48 0.40 19.84
CA GLY A 212 11.76 1.83 19.88
C GLY A 212 12.67 2.20 21.04
N VAL A 213 12.93 3.49 21.21
CA VAL A 213 13.69 4.03 22.34
C VAL A 213 12.88 5.10 23.05
N HIS A 214 13.06 5.14 24.36
CA HIS A 214 12.56 6.18 25.23
C HIS A 214 13.76 6.96 25.78
N CYS A 215 13.75 8.28 25.65
CA CYS A 215 14.74 9.17 26.27
C CYS A 215 14.08 10.23 27.13
N GLY A 216 14.75 10.61 28.22
CA GLY A 216 14.23 11.56 29.21
C GLY A 216 13.56 10.86 30.39
N GLY A 217 12.78 11.59 31.18
CA GLY A 217 12.08 11.01 32.33
C GLY A 217 13.00 10.48 33.44
N GLY A 218 14.24 10.95 33.52
CA GLY A 218 15.20 10.55 34.56
C GLY A 218 15.93 9.25 34.23
N VAL A 219 15.68 8.68 33.04
CA VAL A 219 16.29 7.45 32.56
C VAL A 219 17.33 7.77 31.48
N GLU A 220 18.52 7.20 31.63
CA GLU A 220 19.54 7.14 30.58
C GLU A 220 19.03 6.15 29.52
N GLN A 221 18.34 6.70 28.52
CA GLN A 221 17.89 6.07 27.27
C GLN A 221 17.62 4.55 27.33
N GLU A 222 16.35 4.17 27.31
CA GLU A 222 15.94 2.75 27.38
C GLU A 222 15.30 2.30 26.07
N SER A 223 15.70 1.13 25.57
CA SER A 223 15.03 0.50 24.43
C SER A 223 13.80 -0.28 24.90
N PHE A 224 12.72 -0.24 24.12
CA PHE A 224 11.48 -0.96 24.43
C PHE A 224 11.04 -1.83 23.26
N GLN A 225 10.31 -2.91 23.56
CA GLN A 225 9.76 -3.80 22.53
C GLN A 225 8.44 -3.25 21.97
N ALA A 226 8.13 -3.61 20.72
CA ALA A 226 6.90 -3.13 20.05
C ALA A 226 5.61 -3.44 20.84
N ALA A 227 5.57 -4.56 21.56
CA ALA A 227 4.44 -4.97 22.38
C ALA A 227 4.19 -4.06 23.60
N GLU A 228 5.20 -3.28 24.01
CA GLU A 228 5.13 -2.35 25.15
C GLU A 228 4.62 -0.98 24.74
N LEU A 229 4.73 -0.64 23.44
CA LEU A 229 4.34 0.67 22.93
C LEU A 229 2.89 1.07 23.27
N PRO A 230 1.86 0.19 23.17
CA PRO A 230 0.51 0.56 23.56
C PRO A 230 0.40 0.95 25.04
N LYS A 231 1.15 0.28 25.92
CA LYS A 231 1.20 0.61 27.36
C LYS A 231 1.87 1.96 27.59
N LEU A 232 2.99 2.21 26.90
CA LEU A 232 3.72 3.49 26.98
C LEU A 232 2.87 4.66 26.46
N LEU A 233 2.14 4.47 25.35
CA LEU A 233 1.25 5.49 24.77
C LEU A 233 -0.05 5.71 25.56
N ALA A 234 -0.43 4.76 26.42
CA ALA A 234 -1.55 4.87 27.35
C ALA A 234 -1.16 5.56 28.67
N GLY A 235 0.14 5.76 28.92
CA GLY A 235 0.64 6.52 30.06
C GLY A 235 0.19 7.98 30.07
N PRO A 236 0.50 8.73 31.14
CA PRO A 236 0.13 10.13 31.28
C PRO A 236 0.66 10.92 30.07
N ARG A 237 -0.26 11.35 29.20
CA ARG A 237 0.11 12.24 28.10
C ARG A 237 0.29 13.63 28.68
N VAL A 238 1.27 14.36 28.18
CA VAL A 238 1.22 15.82 28.21
C VAL A 238 -0.12 16.16 27.57
N ALA A 239 -1.10 16.62 28.35
CA ALA A 239 -2.23 17.33 27.77
C ALA A 239 -1.57 18.36 26.86
N ALA A 240 -1.83 18.34 25.55
CA ALA A 240 -1.20 19.26 24.61
C ALA A 240 -1.49 20.65 25.17
N ASP A 241 -0.50 21.21 25.88
CA ASP A 241 -0.85 22.12 26.95
C ASP A 241 -1.51 23.33 26.29
N THR A 242 -2.68 23.63 26.81
CA THR A 242 -3.26 24.96 26.87
C THR A 242 -2.22 25.89 27.48
N ALA A 243 -1.20 26.25 26.70
CA ALA A 243 -0.42 27.43 26.98
C ALA A 243 -1.33 28.65 26.71
N PRO A 244 -1.41 29.62 27.63
CA PRO A 244 -2.14 30.88 27.43
C PRO A 244 -1.58 31.72 26.28
#